data_AF-A0A3D1SRW0-F1
#
_entry.id   AF-A0A3D1SRW0-F1
#
_cell.length_a   1.000
_cell.length_b   1.000
_cell.length_c   1.000
_cell.angle_alpha   90.00
_cell.angle_beta   90.00
_cell.angle_gamma   90.00
#
_symmetry.space_group_name_H-M   'P 1'
#
loop_
_entity.id
_entity.type
_entity.pdbx_description
1 polymer ?
#
loop_
_entity_poly.entity_id
_entity_poly.type
_entity_poly.pdbx_seq_one_letter_code
_entity_poly.pdbx_strand_id
1 'polypeptide(L)' 'REVLDMPSLLIGSVEQIIEKIQLLRERYALSYFVISDASLQAFAPVVSQLAGR' A
#
# COMPACT_ATOMS: atom_id res chain seq x y z
N ARG A 1 17.28 -6.42 -5.12
CA ARG A 1 15.94 -7.04 -4.99
C ARG A 1 15.31 -6.69 -3.64
N GLU A 2 16.07 -6.80 -2.55
CA GLU A 2 15.61 -6.55 -1.16
C GLU A 2 14.91 -5.19 -0.92
N VAL A 3 15.29 -4.14 -1.64
CA VAL A 3 14.69 -2.81 -1.46
C VAL A 3 13.19 -2.82 -1.80
N LEU A 4 12.78 -3.42 -2.92
CA LEU A 4 11.37 -3.43 -3.33
C LEU A 4 10.47 -4.25 -2.39
N ASP A 5 11.07 -5.19 -1.66
CA ASP A 5 10.38 -6.02 -0.68
C ASP A 5 10.20 -5.30 0.67
N MET A 6 10.82 -4.13 0.87
CA MET A 6 10.64 -3.34 2.09
C MET A 6 9.14 -3.04 2.30
N PRO A 7 8.60 -3.28 3.51
CA PRO A 7 7.19 -3.02 3.84
C PRO A 7 6.74 -1.57 3.59
N SER A 8 7.66 -0.61 3.69
CA SER A 8 7.40 0.82 3.51
C SER A 8 7.32 1.26 2.06
N LEU A 9 7.73 0.43 1.09
CA LEU A 9 7.66 0.78 -0.33
C LEU A 9 6.41 0.19 -0.98
N LEU A 10 5.46 1.05 -1.33
CA LEU A 10 4.25 0.68 -2.07
C LEU A 10 4.42 1.13 -3.52
N ILE A 11 4.99 0.26 -4.36
CA ILE A 11 5.33 0.57 -5.76
C ILE A 11 4.72 -0.51 -6.65
N GLY A 12 4.01 -0.08 -7.69
CA GLY A 12 3.36 -0.99 -8.64
C GLY A 12 2.05 -0.41 -9.16
N SER A 13 1.24 -1.25 -9.80
CA SER A 13 -0.15 -0.93 -10.08
C SER A 13 -0.96 -0.81 -8.77
N VAL A 14 -2.17 -0.26 -8.88
CA VAL A 14 -3.09 -0.13 -7.74
C VAL A 14 -3.37 -1.50 -7.12
N GLU A 15 -3.62 -2.51 -7.94
CA GLU A 15 -3.92 -3.88 -7.52
C GLU A 15 -2.72 -4.51 -6.79
N GLN A 16 -1.52 -4.36 -7.34
CA GLN A 16 -0.29 -4.86 -6.71
C GLN A 16 -0.05 -4.21 -5.34
N ILE A 17 -0.33 -2.92 -5.21
CA ILE A 17 -0.22 -2.20 -3.94
C ILE A 17 -1.26 -2.71 -2.94
N ILE A 18 -2.51 -2.92 -3.37
CA ILE A 18 -3.58 -3.46 -2.51
C ILE A 18 -3.22 -4.85 -2.00
N GLU A 19 -2.77 -5.75 -2.88
CA GLU A 19 -2.33 -7.09 -2.51
C GLU A 19 -1.19 -7.04 -1.49
N LYS A 20 -0.20 -6.15 -1.72
CA LYS A 20 0.91 -5.96 -0.77
C LYS A 20 0.40 -5.47 0.59
N ILE A 21 -0.52 -4.50 0.64
CA ILE A 21 -1.11 -4.00 1.89
C ILE A 21 -1.82 -5.13 2.65
N GLN A 22 -2.59 -5.97 1.96
CA GLN A 22 -3.29 -7.11 2.56
C GLN A 22 -2.29 -8.12 3.14
N LEU A 23 -1.27 -8.50 2.37
CA LEU A 23 -0.21 -9.40 2.84
C LEU A 23 0.51 -8.84 4.07
N LEU A 24 0.81 -7.55 4.07
CA LEU A 24 1.45 -6.87 5.19
C LEU A 24 0.56 -6.85 6.44
N ARG A 25 -0.75 -6.69 6.28
CA ARG A 25 -1.73 -6.78 7.37
C ARG A 25 -1.82 -8.20 7.93
N GLU A 26 -1.88 -9.21 7.07
CA GLU A 26 -1.95 -10.61 7.49
C GLU A 26 -0.68 -11.07 8.20
N ARG A 27 0.48 -10.69 7.65
CA ARG A 27 1.78 -11.17 8.14
C ARG A 27 2.31 -10.41 9.33
N TYR A 28 2.04 -9.11 9.39
CA TYR A 28 2.66 -8.21 10.36
C TYR A 28 1.65 -7.35 11.13
N ALA A 29 0.35 -7.57 10.96
CA ALA A 29 -0.72 -6.80 11.61
C ALA A 29 -0.64 -5.28 11.35
N LEU A 30 -0.03 -4.86 10.24
CA LEU A 30 0.02 -3.46 9.84
C LEU A 30 -1.40 -2.96 9.52
N SER A 31 -1.81 -1.90 10.20
CA SER A 31 -3.16 -1.34 10.12
C SER A 31 -3.21 0.10 9.61
N TYR A 32 -2.07 0.78 9.50
CA TYR A 32 -1.98 2.14 8.98
C TYR A 32 -0.68 2.36 8.19
N PHE A 33 -0.76 3.25 7.21
CA PHE A 33 0.37 3.71 6.41
C PHE A 33 0.34 5.23 6.37
N VAL A 34 1.50 5.86 6.43
CA VAL A 34 1.65 7.30 6.21
C VAL A 34 2.14 7.50 4.78
N ILE A 35 1.38 8.28 4.01
CA ILE A 35 1.69 8.61 2.63
C ILE A 35 2.14 10.07 2.57
N SER A 36 3.18 10.35 1.80
CA SER A 36 3.66 11.72 1.61
C SER A 36 2.68 12.53 0.76
N ASP A 37 2.63 13.85 0.97
CA ASP A 37 1.78 14.76 0.18
C ASP A 37 2.06 14.65 -1.32
N ALA A 38 3.33 14.46 -1.69
CA ALA A 38 3.75 14.27 -3.09
C ALA A 38 3.14 13.05 -3.76
N SER A 39 2.78 12.02 -2.98
CA SER A 39 2.19 10.78 -3.49
C SER A 39 0.68 10.70 -3.26
N LEU A 40 0.07 11.69 -2.59
CA LEU A 40 -1.34 11.65 -2.19
C LEU A 40 -2.29 11.43 -3.38
N GLN A 41 -2.12 12.18 -4.46
CA GLN A 41 -2.96 12.05 -5.67
C GLN A 41 -2.77 10.70 -6.36
N ALA A 42 -1.54 10.21 -6.45
CA ALA A 42 -1.24 8.90 -7.03
C ALA A 42 -1.80 7.74 -6.19
N PHE A 43 -1.93 7.95 -4.88
CA PHE A 43 -2.44 6.94 -3.95
C PHE A 43 -3.97 6.95 -3.81
N ALA A 44 -4.65 8.01 -4.24
CA ALA A 44 -6.11 8.13 -4.14
C ALA A 44 -6.91 6.93 -4.69
N PRO A 45 -6.55 6.33 -5.84
CA PRO A 45 -7.25 5.13 -6.34
C PRO A 45 -7.13 3.91 -5.42
N VAL A 46 -5.99 3.73 -4.73
CA VAL A 46 -5.78 2.65 -3.77
C VAL A 46 -6.75 2.78 -2.61
N VAL A 47 -6.88 4.00 -2.05
CA VAL A 47 -7.83 4.28 -0.97
C VAL A 47 -9.26 4.04 -1.44
N SER A 48 -9.63 4.51 -2.63
CA SER A 48 -10.98 4.31 -3.18
C SER A 48 -11.36 2.84 -3.35
N GLN A 49 -10.41 1.98 -3.70
CA GLN A 49 -10.67 0.54 -3.88
C GLN A 49 -10.63 -0.25 -2.55
N LEU A 50 -9.83 0.20 -1.58
CA LEU A 50 -9.79 -0.40 -0.24
C LEU A 50 -10.97 0.04 0.63
N ALA A 51 -11.48 1.25 0.45
CA ALA A 51 -12.62 1.75 1.20
C ALA A 51 -13.84 0.87 0.93
N GLY A 52 -14.35 0.22 1.99
CA GLY A 52 -15.51 -0.68 1.91
C GLY A 52 -15.20 -2.16 1.79
N ARG A 53 -13.91 -2.55 1.86
CA ARG A 53 -13.48 -3.94 2.14
C ARG A 53 -13.15 -4.12 3.62
#